data_AF-A0A509LFS6-F1
#
_entry.id   AF-A0A509LFS6-F1
#
_cell.length_a   1.000
_cell.length_b   1.000
_cell.length_c   1.000
_cell.angle_alpha   90.00
_cell.angle_beta   90.00
_cell.angle_gamma   90.00
#
_symmetry.space_group_name_H-M   'P 1'
#
loop_
_entity.id
_entity.type
_entity.pdbx_description
1 polymer ?
#
loop_
_entity_poly.entity_id
_entity_poly.type
_entity_poly.pdbx_seq_one_letter_code
_entity_poly.pdbx_strand_id
1 'polypeptide(L)'
;MYPFAMQIEGAQDIVDVCSYIQTLKMNPNPRVGPGGVDWMLSNLRKEVWPMSLDKIQQDVGNENFKKLKSIEEKEFKSKKEFLEALTNTIGAGELEKHEAVILKNAHWETDLDLGKTLYEKNCVKCHRDHGQGNYQETMPVIEGQVVEADKPATEAAYYPVIAGQTYLYLLRQFSWIQIGKRRNANPDMVKQIKEFSFLDMKSVTDYAGRFEMQEGDWAEVGGEDEEGWDLGEEEEDDEDIPAHLRD
;
A
#
# COMPACT_ATOMS: atom_id res chain seq x y z
N MET A 1 2.04 -3.51 15.11
CA MET A 1 3.28 -3.20 15.86
C MET A 1 3.90 -4.53 16.23
N TYR A 2 5.19 -4.71 15.93
CA TYR A 2 5.90 -5.97 16.10
C TYR A 2 6.01 -6.37 17.59
N PRO A 3 5.70 -7.63 17.97
CA PRO A 3 5.92 -8.15 19.32
C PRO A 3 7.39 -8.55 19.61
N PHE A 4 8.31 -8.35 18.66
CA PHE A 4 9.74 -8.71 18.80
C PHE A 4 10.62 -7.56 19.32
N ALA A 5 10.08 -6.34 19.43
CA ALA A 5 10.82 -5.18 19.95
C ALA A 5 11.00 -5.22 21.49
N MET A 6 10.62 -6.31 22.16
CA MET A 6 10.76 -6.44 23.62
C MET A 6 12.21 -6.54 24.11
N GLN A 7 13.21 -6.62 23.22
CA GLN A 7 14.65 -6.70 23.55
C GLN A 7 15.52 -5.76 22.71
N ILE A 8 14.96 -4.67 22.19
CA ILE A 8 15.79 -3.57 21.65
C ILE A 8 16.03 -2.63 22.83
N GLU A 9 17.16 -2.82 23.52
CA GLU A 9 17.43 -2.16 24.80
C GLU A 9 18.37 -0.96 24.63
N GLY A 10 19.18 -0.93 23.57
CA GLY A 10 20.12 0.16 23.27
C GLY A 10 19.98 0.77 21.87
N ALA A 11 20.57 1.96 21.69
CA ALA A 11 20.65 2.64 20.39
C ALA A 11 21.41 1.80 19.36
N GLN A 12 22.43 1.05 19.78
CA GLN A 12 23.19 0.14 18.91
C GLN A 12 22.32 -0.98 18.36
N ASP A 13 21.44 -1.57 19.17
CA ASP A 13 20.53 -2.65 18.71
C ASP A 13 19.61 -2.14 17.59
N ILE A 14 19.17 -0.88 17.67
CA ILE A 14 18.37 -0.25 16.62
C ILE A 14 19.19 -0.12 15.34
N VAL A 15 20.43 0.37 15.44
CA VAL A 15 21.34 0.54 14.29
C VAL A 15 21.61 -0.81 13.61
N ASP A 16 21.89 -1.85 14.39
CA ASP A 16 22.20 -3.18 13.87
C ASP A 16 20.97 -3.81 13.18
N VAL A 17 19.79 -3.68 13.78
CA VAL A 17 18.53 -4.15 13.19
C VAL A 17 18.20 -3.37 11.91
N CYS A 18 18.37 -2.05 11.90
CA CYS A 18 18.16 -1.22 10.72
C CYS A 18 19.12 -1.60 9.59
N SER A 19 20.42 -1.75 9.90
CA SER A 19 21.44 -2.18 8.95
C SER A 19 21.13 -3.55 8.36
N TYR A 20 20.74 -4.52 9.19
CA TYR A 20 20.35 -5.84 8.70
C TYR A 20 19.10 -5.78 7.81
N ILE A 21 18.06 -5.04 8.20
CA ILE A 21 16.83 -4.91 7.42
C ILE A 21 17.10 -4.30 6.04
N GLN A 22 18.04 -3.36 5.92
CA GLN A 22 18.44 -2.78 4.63
C GLN A 22 19.04 -3.82 3.67
N THR A 23 19.65 -4.89 4.19
CA THR A 23 20.17 -5.99 3.34
C THR A 23 19.08 -6.95 2.83
N LEU A 24 17.88 -6.89 3.40
CA LEU A 24 16.79 -7.79 3.03
C LEU A 24 16.19 -7.37 1.68
N LYS A 25 16.04 -8.34 0.79
CA LYS A 25 15.32 -8.12 -0.46
C LYS A 25 13.83 -7.93 -0.16
N MET A 26 13.24 -6.91 -0.78
CA MET A 26 11.79 -6.72 -0.77
C MET A 26 11.09 -7.99 -1.29
N ASN A 27 9.92 -8.29 -0.71
CA ASN A 27 9.13 -9.43 -1.18
C ASN A 27 8.69 -9.17 -2.64
N PRO A 28 9.10 -10.01 -3.61
CA PRO A 28 8.75 -9.81 -5.01
C PRO A 28 7.26 -10.00 -5.28
N ASN A 29 6.56 -10.69 -4.38
CA ASN A 29 5.12 -10.98 -4.49
C ASN A 29 4.37 -10.31 -3.32
N PRO A 30 4.20 -8.97 -3.33
CA PRO A 30 3.44 -8.30 -2.28
C PRO A 30 2.01 -8.81 -2.26
N ARG A 31 1.40 -8.81 -1.07
CA ARG A 31 -0.01 -9.18 -0.94
C ARG A 31 -0.87 -8.14 -1.64
N VAL A 32 -1.50 -8.55 -2.74
CA VAL A 32 -2.40 -7.73 -3.56
C VAL A 32 -3.80 -7.66 -2.95
N GLY A 33 -4.62 -6.71 -3.44
CA GLY A 33 -6.03 -6.60 -3.09
C GLY A 33 -6.88 -7.65 -3.82
N PRO A 34 -8.19 -7.68 -3.57
CA PRO A 34 -9.08 -8.73 -4.07
C PRO A 34 -9.30 -8.72 -5.59
N GLY A 35 -8.92 -7.65 -6.30
CA GLY A 35 -8.97 -7.55 -7.75
C GLY A 35 -10.39 -7.54 -8.32
N GLY A 36 -11.38 -7.12 -7.54
CA GLY A 36 -12.79 -7.24 -7.88
C GLY A 36 -13.62 -7.77 -6.71
N VAL A 37 -14.25 -8.93 -6.94
CA VAL A 37 -15.01 -9.63 -5.90
C VAL A 37 -14.04 -10.18 -4.86
N ASP A 38 -14.03 -9.59 -3.67
CA ASP A 38 -13.51 -10.26 -2.47
C ASP A 38 -14.51 -11.37 -2.14
N TRP A 39 -14.27 -12.53 -2.72
CA TRP A 39 -15.15 -13.66 -2.55
C TRP A 39 -14.93 -14.26 -1.16
N MET A 40 -15.71 -13.75 -0.21
CA MET A 40 -16.44 -14.38 0.89
C MET A 40 -15.92 -15.59 1.68
N LEU A 41 -14.85 -16.27 1.31
CA LEU A 41 -14.28 -17.33 2.12
C LEU A 41 -12.95 -16.97 2.75
N SER A 42 -12.41 -15.77 2.47
CA SER A 42 -11.17 -15.33 3.11
C SER A 42 -11.29 -15.48 4.64
N ASN A 43 -10.26 -16.09 5.25
CA ASN A 43 -10.21 -16.41 6.68
C ASN A 43 -10.43 -15.21 7.63
N LEU A 44 -10.52 -13.98 7.09
CA LEU A 44 -10.78 -12.73 7.81
C LEU A 44 -12.25 -12.59 8.29
N ARG A 45 -13.20 -13.40 7.81
CA ARG A 45 -14.64 -13.29 8.18
C ARG A 45 -15.21 -14.47 8.95
N LYS A 46 -14.38 -15.36 9.51
CA LYS A 46 -14.86 -16.55 10.25
C LYS A 46 -15.87 -16.23 11.36
N GLU A 47 -15.83 -15.05 11.96
CA GLU A 47 -16.57 -14.76 13.21
C GLU A 47 -17.56 -13.58 13.13
N VAL A 48 -17.82 -13.00 11.95
CA VAL A 48 -18.69 -11.81 11.85
C VAL A 48 -20.12 -12.18 11.45
N TRP A 49 -20.99 -12.49 12.42
CA TRP A 49 -22.43 -12.68 12.15
C TRP A 49 -23.08 -11.36 11.69
N PRO A 50 -23.94 -11.33 10.64
CA PRO A 50 -24.52 -12.45 9.89
C PRO A 50 -23.74 -12.90 8.64
N MET A 51 -22.52 -12.37 8.42
CA MET A 51 -21.66 -12.66 7.26
C MET A 51 -20.61 -13.76 7.56
N SER A 52 -20.86 -14.63 8.54
CA SER A 52 -19.90 -15.66 8.94
C SER A 52 -19.89 -16.82 7.94
N LEU A 53 -18.72 -17.46 7.80
CA LEU A 53 -18.54 -18.63 6.93
C LEU A 53 -19.52 -19.76 7.28
N ASP A 54 -19.82 -19.92 8.58
CA ASP A 54 -20.77 -20.92 9.06
C ASP A 54 -22.19 -20.65 8.56
N LYS A 55 -22.62 -19.38 8.51
CA LYS A 55 -23.95 -19.03 8.01
C LYS A 55 -24.05 -19.29 6.51
N ILE A 56 -22.99 -18.95 5.77
CA ILE A 56 -22.91 -19.20 4.33
C ILE A 56 -22.95 -20.71 4.06
N GLN A 57 -22.19 -21.50 4.82
CA GLN A 57 -22.19 -22.96 4.72
C GLN A 57 -23.57 -23.56 5.00
N GLN A 58 -24.31 -23.03 5.98
CA GLN A 58 -25.70 -23.42 6.25
C GLN A 58 -26.63 -23.09 5.08
N ASP A 59 -26.46 -21.93 4.45
CA ASP A 59 -27.36 -21.44 3.40
C ASP A 59 -27.12 -22.09 2.03
N VAL A 60 -25.86 -22.37 1.68
CA VAL A 60 -25.50 -22.99 0.40
C VAL A 60 -25.37 -24.51 0.48
N GLY A 61 -25.23 -25.06 1.70
CA GLY A 61 -25.03 -26.49 1.95
C GLY A 61 -23.56 -26.91 1.86
N ASN A 62 -23.20 -27.98 2.59
CA ASN A 62 -21.83 -28.45 2.76
C ASN A 62 -21.11 -28.80 1.44
N GLU A 63 -21.82 -29.41 0.49
CA GLU A 63 -21.21 -29.82 -0.80
C GLU A 63 -20.88 -28.60 -1.66
N ASN A 64 -21.83 -27.68 -1.81
CA ASN A 64 -21.62 -26.44 -2.55
C ASN A 64 -20.55 -25.58 -1.87
N PHE A 65 -20.56 -25.49 -0.54
CA PHE A 65 -19.55 -24.75 0.22
C PHE A 65 -18.13 -25.28 -0.01
N LYS A 66 -17.93 -26.61 -0.07
CA LYS A 66 -16.64 -27.22 -0.40
C LYS A 66 -16.19 -26.90 -1.83
N LYS A 67 -17.11 -26.95 -2.80
CA LYS A 67 -16.80 -26.61 -4.20
C LYS A 67 -16.42 -25.15 -4.33
N LEU A 68 -17.22 -24.29 -3.71
CA LEU A 68 -16.97 -22.88 -3.60
C LEU A 68 -15.55 -22.63 -3.06
N LYS A 69 -15.12 -23.27 -1.95
CA LYS A 69 -13.74 -23.10 -1.40
C LYS A 69 -12.60 -23.21 -2.41
N SER A 70 -12.78 -23.94 -3.50
CA SER A 70 -11.75 -24.05 -4.55
C SER A 70 -11.47 -22.74 -5.31
N ILE A 71 -12.38 -21.77 -5.25
CA ILE A 71 -12.24 -20.47 -5.94
C ILE A 71 -11.99 -19.30 -4.96
N GLU A 72 -11.60 -19.58 -3.70
CA GLU A 72 -11.48 -18.60 -2.57
C GLU A 72 -10.56 -17.44 -2.89
N GLU A 73 -9.41 -17.76 -3.45
CA GLU A 73 -8.36 -16.79 -3.75
C GLU A 73 -8.33 -16.45 -5.25
N LYS A 74 -9.36 -16.85 -6.00
CA LYS A 74 -9.44 -16.55 -7.42
C LYS A 74 -9.94 -15.12 -7.62
N GLU A 75 -9.16 -14.33 -8.34
CA GLU A 75 -9.54 -12.99 -8.75
C GLU A 75 -10.55 -13.04 -9.91
N PHE A 76 -11.53 -12.13 -9.88
CA PHE A 76 -12.53 -11.99 -10.91
C PHE A 76 -12.57 -10.55 -11.40
N LYS A 77 -12.32 -10.34 -12.68
CA LYS A 77 -12.26 -9.00 -13.27
C LYS A 77 -13.64 -8.37 -13.45
N SER A 78 -14.71 -9.16 -13.37
CA SER A 78 -16.08 -8.67 -13.52
C SER A 78 -17.12 -9.56 -12.84
N LYS A 79 -18.32 -8.99 -12.61
CA LYS A 79 -19.51 -9.75 -12.19
C LYS A 79 -19.88 -10.87 -13.13
N LYS A 80 -19.70 -10.66 -14.43
CA LYS A 80 -19.98 -11.68 -15.43
C LYS A 80 -19.04 -12.88 -15.26
N GLU A 81 -17.73 -12.63 -15.16
CA GLU A 81 -16.73 -13.69 -14.97
C GLU A 81 -16.95 -14.44 -13.66
N PHE A 82 -17.32 -13.73 -12.58
CA PHE A 82 -17.66 -14.34 -11.30
C PHE A 82 -18.87 -15.26 -11.40
N LEU A 83 -19.97 -14.82 -12.02
CA LEU A 83 -21.18 -15.64 -12.21
C LEU A 83 -20.91 -16.86 -13.10
N GLU A 84 -20.10 -16.71 -14.14
CA GLU A 84 -19.66 -17.82 -15.00
C GLU A 84 -18.84 -18.85 -14.20
N ALA A 85 -17.91 -18.39 -13.35
CA ALA A 85 -17.14 -19.26 -12.49
C ALA A 85 -18.02 -19.98 -11.47
N LEU A 86 -18.96 -19.29 -10.82
CA LEU A 86 -19.93 -19.92 -9.92
C LEU A 86 -20.76 -20.98 -10.65
N THR A 87 -21.23 -20.67 -11.86
CA THR A 87 -21.98 -21.62 -12.70
C THR A 87 -21.17 -22.89 -12.96
N ASN A 88 -19.88 -22.74 -13.28
CA ASN A 88 -18.98 -23.87 -13.52
C ASN A 88 -18.67 -24.66 -12.24
N THR A 89 -18.65 -24.00 -11.08
CA THR A 89 -18.29 -24.61 -9.80
C THR A 89 -19.45 -25.35 -9.13
N ILE A 90 -20.64 -24.74 -9.03
CA ILE A 90 -21.80 -25.33 -8.34
C ILE A 90 -22.90 -25.82 -9.29
N GLY A 91 -22.88 -25.41 -10.56
CA GLY A 91 -23.91 -25.71 -11.55
C GLY A 91 -25.00 -24.64 -11.62
N ALA A 92 -25.57 -24.42 -12.82
CA ALA A 92 -26.56 -23.37 -13.06
C ALA A 92 -27.80 -23.47 -12.15
N GLY A 93 -28.31 -24.69 -11.90
CA GLY A 93 -29.49 -24.89 -11.07
C GLY A 93 -29.25 -24.65 -9.57
N GLU A 94 -28.02 -24.81 -9.08
CA GLU A 94 -27.65 -24.47 -7.71
C GLU A 94 -27.32 -22.97 -7.58
N LEU A 95 -26.73 -22.39 -8.63
CA LEU A 95 -26.54 -20.94 -8.70
C LEU A 95 -27.87 -20.20 -8.62
N GLU A 96 -28.89 -20.59 -9.39
CA GLU A 96 -30.20 -19.94 -9.36
C GLU A 96 -30.82 -19.92 -7.94
N LYS A 97 -30.61 -20.99 -7.15
CA LYS A 97 -31.10 -21.08 -5.76
C LYS A 97 -30.31 -20.23 -4.78
N HIS A 98 -28.99 -20.16 -4.95
CA HIS A 98 -28.08 -19.60 -3.96
C HIS A 98 -27.46 -18.25 -4.36
N GLU A 99 -27.69 -17.76 -5.58
CA GLU A 99 -27.10 -16.53 -6.13
C GLU A 99 -27.33 -15.33 -5.23
N ALA A 100 -28.54 -15.14 -4.70
CA ALA A 100 -28.84 -14.02 -3.82
C ALA A 100 -28.01 -14.04 -2.53
N VAL A 101 -27.83 -15.22 -1.92
CA VAL A 101 -26.98 -15.39 -0.73
C VAL A 101 -25.52 -15.18 -1.10
N ILE A 102 -25.08 -15.73 -2.23
CA ILE A 102 -23.71 -15.62 -2.70
C ILE A 102 -23.36 -14.16 -3.01
N LEU A 103 -24.20 -13.45 -3.76
CA LEU A 103 -23.98 -12.05 -4.13
C LEU A 103 -24.10 -11.10 -2.95
N LYS A 104 -25.02 -11.35 -2.01
CA LYS A 104 -25.14 -10.51 -0.79
C LYS A 104 -23.86 -10.51 0.04
N ASN A 105 -23.16 -11.63 0.04
CA ASN A 105 -21.94 -11.78 0.81
C ASN A 105 -20.68 -11.63 -0.07
N ALA A 106 -20.81 -11.67 -1.41
CA ALA A 106 -19.75 -11.29 -2.35
C ALA A 106 -19.50 -9.78 -2.20
N HIS A 107 -18.41 -9.43 -1.55
CA HIS A 107 -18.06 -8.05 -1.31
C HIS A 107 -17.32 -7.53 -2.54
N TRP A 108 -17.98 -6.65 -3.30
CA TRP A 108 -17.37 -5.88 -4.38
C TRP A 108 -16.47 -4.80 -3.76
N GLU A 109 -15.33 -5.21 -3.22
CA GLU A 109 -14.48 -4.30 -2.47
C GLU A 109 -13.69 -3.37 -3.37
N THR A 110 -13.36 -3.82 -4.59
CA THR A 110 -12.51 -3.09 -5.54
C THR A 110 -13.02 -3.26 -6.97
N ASP A 111 -12.64 -2.34 -7.85
CA ASP A 111 -12.83 -2.41 -9.30
C ASP A 111 -11.51 -2.00 -9.94
N LEU A 112 -10.82 -2.93 -10.63
CA LEU A 112 -9.49 -2.67 -11.18
C LEU A 112 -9.51 -1.69 -12.35
N ASP A 113 -10.58 -1.66 -13.15
CA ASP A 113 -10.71 -0.73 -14.28
C ASP A 113 -10.96 0.69 -13.77
N LEU A 114 -11.78 0.83 -12.73
CA LEU A 114 -11.93 2.07 -11.99
C LEU A 114 -10.60 2.48 -11.33
N GLY A 115 -9.94 1.56 -10.65
CA GLY A 115 -8.66 1.78 -9.98
C GLY A 115 -7.58 2.28 -10.93
N LYS A 116 -7.46 1.66 -12.10
CA LYS A 116 -6.59 2.11 -13.19
C LYS A 116 -6.93 3.53 -13.65
N THR A 117 -8.20 3.78 -13.93
CA THR A 117 -8.68 5.10 -14.37
C THR A 117 -8.37 6.19 -13.33
N LEU A 118 -8.58 5.89 -12.05
CA LEU A 118 -8.28 6.80 -10.96
C LEU A 118 -6.77 7.03 -10.83
N TYR A 119 -5.96 5.98 -10.96
CA TYR A 119 -4.51 6.08 -10.89
C TYR A 119 -3.95 6.99 -11.99
N GLU A 120 -4.36 6.74 -13.23
CA GLU A 120 -3.95 7.53 -14.40
C GLU A 120 -4.30 9.02 -14.24
N LYS A 121 -5.49 9.31 -13.71
CA LYS A 121 -5.99 10.70 -13.57
C LYS A 121 -5.41 11.44 -12.37
N ASN A 122 -5.14 10.75 -11.28
CA ASN A 122 -4.92 11.40 -9.98
C ASN A 122 -3.53 11.11 -9.37
N CYS A 123 -2.83 10.06 -9.82
CA CYS A 123 -1.64 9.55 -9.14
C CYS A 123 -0.38 9.65 -10.00
N VAL A 124 -0.49 9.41 -11.32
CA VAL A 124 0.66 9.36 -12.24
C VAL A 124 1.51 10.63 -12.24
N LYS A 125 0.90 11.81 -12.04
CA LYS A 125 1.65 13.08 -12.00
C LYS A 125 2.76 13.09 -10.94
N CYS A 126 2.53 12.43 -9.81
CA CYS A 126 3.44 12.44 -8.66
C CYS A 126 4.13 11.08 -8.48
N HIS A 127 3.37 9.99 -8.59
CA HIS A 127 3.87 8.63 -8.38
C HIS A 127 4.31 7.93 -9.66
N ARG A 128 4.20 8.59 -10.83
CA ARG A 128 4.54 8.06 -12.15
C ARG A 128 3.70 6.84 -12.54
N ASP A 129 3.98 6.25 -13.69
CA ASP A 129 3.10 5.30 -14.39
C ASP A 129 2.97 3.93 -13.71
N HIS A 130 4.00 3.48 -12.97
CA HIS A 130 3.98 2.23 -12.22
C HIS A 130 4.35 2.40 -10.74
N GLY A 131 4.26 3.62 -10.21
CA GLY A 131 4.42 3.85 -8.78
C GLY A 131 5.87 4.02 -8.32
N GLN A 132 6.80 4.29 -9.23
CA GLN A 132 8.21 4.48 -8.93
C GLN A 132 8.54 5.81 -8.22
N GLY A 133 7.58 6.74 -8.13
CA GLY A 133 7.84 8.04 -7.49
C GLY A 133 8.89 8.87 -8.23
N ASN A 134 9.63 9.73 -7.53
CA ASN A 134 10.64 10.62 -8.15
C ASN A 134 11.87 10.87 -7.26
N TYR A 135 12.35 9.84 -6.57
CA TYR A 135 13.46 9.95 -5.63
C TYR A 135 14.76 10.57 -6.20
N GLN A 136 15.00 10.47 -7.51
CA GLN A 136 16.27 10.86 -8.15
C GLN A 136 16.27 12.22 -8.87
N GLU A 137 15.16 12.95 -8.95
CA GLU A 137 15.13 14.22 -9.68
C GLU A 137 15.54 15.39 -8.78
N THR A 138 16.84 15.67 -8.62
CA THR A 138 17.27 17.04 -8.28
C THR A 138 17.09 17.92 -9.53
N MET A 139 16.34 19.03 -9.42
CA MET A 139 16.19 19.96 -10.55
C MET A 139 17.57 20.51 -10.99
N PRO A 140 17.88 20.59 -12.30
CA PRO A 140 18.94 21.46 -12.76
C PRO A 140 18.51 22.93 -12.64
N VAL A 141 19.31 23.75 -11.97
CA VAL A 141 19.12 25.21 -11.90
C VAL A 141 19.27 25.78 -13.32
N ILE A 142 18.22 26.40 -13.86
CA ILE A 142 18.27 27.07 -15.16
C ILE A 142 18.97 28.43 -14.97
N GLU A 143 20.00 28.70 -15.75
CA GLU A 143 20.80 29.92 -15.68
C GLU A 143 19.94 31.18 -15.95
N GLY A 144 19.92 32.12 -15.00
CA GLY A 144 19.21 33.40 -15.12
C GLY A 144 17.87 33.52 -14.37
N GLN A 145 17.45 32.51 -13.59
CA GLN A 145 16.25 32.60 -12.77
C GLN A 145 16.54 33.27 -11.40
N VAL A 146 15.87 34.37 -11.09
CA VAL A 146 15.97 35.06 -9.80
C VAL A 146 15.12 34.30 -8.78
N VAL A 147 15.76 33.83 -7.70
CA VAL A 147 15.11 33.14 -6.58
C VAL A 147 14.91 34.13 -5.43
N GLU A 148 13.66 34.31 -5.01
CA GLU A 148 13.30 35.12 -3.83
C GLU A 148 13.87 34.45 -2.57
N ALA A 149 14.63 35.19 -1.76
CA ALA A 149 15.36 34.64 -0.61
C ALA A 149 14.46 33.95 0.46
N ASP A 150 13.17 34.28 0.49
CA ASP A 150 12.18 33.68 1.41
C ASP A 150 11.28 32.61 0.74
N LYS A 151 11.55 32.25 -0.52
CA LYS A 151 11.00 31.06 -1.17
C LYS A 151 12.16 30.17 -1.60
N PRO A 152 12.34 29.00 -0.98
CA PRO A 152 13.50 28.18 -1.26
C PRO A 152 13.48 27.77 -2.75
N ALA A 153 14.64 27.88 -3.39
CA ALA A 153 14.92 27.66 -4.81
C ALA A 153 14.61 26.24 -5.37
N THR A 154 13.87 25.38 -4.66
CA THR A 154 14.31 23.98 -4.50
C THR A 154 13.21 22.90 -4.47
N GLU A 155 12.07 23.03 -5.15
CA GLU A 155 11.01 22.00 -5.03
C GLU A 155 11.07 20.90 -6.09
N ALA A 156 12.08 20.02 -5.97
CA ALA A 156 11.84 18.61 -6.24
C ALA A 156 10.93 18.08 -5.13
N ALA A 157 9.61 18.06 -5.34
CA ALA A 157 8.70 17.47 -4.36
C ALA A 157 8.95 15.96 -4.32
N TYR A 158 9.58 15.45 -3.25
CA TYR A 158 9.76 14.01 -3.06
C TYR A 158 8.39 13.32 -2.99
N TYR A 159 8.14 12.43 -3.95
CA TYR A 159 7.00 11.54 -4.03
C TYR A 159 7.50 10.11 -3.83
N PRO A 160 7.00 9.41 -2.80
CA PRO A 160 7.52 8.10 -2.44
C PRO A 160 7.18 7.06 -3.50
N VAL A 161 8.06 6.06 -3.61
CA VAL A 161 7.80 4.80 -4.29
C VAL A 161 6.61 4.11 -3.62
N ILE A 162 5.62 3.74 -4.41
CA ILE A 162 4.46 2.92 -4.00
C ILE A 162 4.45 1.56 -4.69
N ALA A 163 5.29 1.34 -5.71
CA ALA A 163 5.53 0.03 -6.29
C ALA A 163 6.03 -0.97 -5.22
N GLY A 164 5.58 -2.22 -5.30
CA GLY A 164 5.92 -3.27 -4.34
C GLY A 164 5.28 -3.14 -2.95
N GLN A 165 4.47 -2.10 -2.70
CA GLN A 165 3.79 -1.95 -1.41
C GLN A 165 2.56 -2.84 -1.31
N THR A 166 2.29 -3.37 -0.11
CA THR A 166 1.13 -4.26 0.11
C THR A 166 -0.19 -3.48 0.08
N TYR A 167 -1.26 -4.09 -0.44
CA TYR A 167 -2.59 -3.49 -0.55
C TYR A 167 -3.09 -2.92 0.80
N LEU A 168 -3.02 -3.71 1.87
CA LEU A 168 -3.49 -3.28 3.20
C LEU A 168 -2.68 -2.10 3.76
N TYR A 169 -1.39 -2.02 3.41
CA TYR A 169 -0.57 -0.88 3.77
C TYR A 169 -1.02 0.38 3.02
N LEU A 170 -1.15 0.30 1.69
CA LEU A 170 -1.59 1.41 0.85
C LEU A 170 -2.97 1.91 1.26
N LEU A 171 -3.94 1.01 1.44
CA LEU A 171 -5.30 1.33 1.89
C LEU A 171 -5.29 2.08 3.24
N ARG A 172 -4.48 1.61 4.19
CA ARG A 172 -4.34 2.26 5.49
C ARG A 172 -3.72 3.64 5.37
N GLN A 173 -2.63 3.79 4.61
CA GLN A 173 -1.96 5.08 4.43
C GLN A 173 -2.90 6.09 3.77
N PHE A 174 -3.59 5.67 2.70
CA PHE A 174 -4.56 6.49 1.99
C PHE A 174 -5.66 6.98 2.94
N SER A 175 -6.28 6.06 3.69
CA SER A 175 -7.31 6.39 4.68
C SER A 175 -6.79 7.35 5.74
N TRP A 176 -5.57 7.13 6.27
CA TRP A 176 -4.99 7.99 7.30
C TRP A 176 -4.68 9.40 6.81
N ILE A 177 -4.28 9.56 5.54
CA ILE A 177 -4.11 10.86 4.91
C ILE A 177 -5.48 11.53 4.77
N GLN A 178 -6.48 10.81 4.25
CA GLN A 178 -7.81 11.35 3.98
C GLN A 178 -8.51 11.85 5.26
N ILE A 179 -8.40 11.12 6.37
CA ILE A 179 -9.00 11.50 7.66
C ILE A 179 -8.10 12.44 8.49
N GLY A 180 -6.92 12.83 7.99
CA GLY A 180 -5.99 13.71 8.69
C GLY A 180 -5.25 13.07 9.88
N LYS A 181 -5.31 11.74 10.03
CA LYS A 181 -4.54 11.01 11.06
C LYS A 181 -3.03 11.07 10.77
N ARG A 182 -2.64 11.06 9.50
CA ARG A 182 -1.24 11.26 9.07
C ARG A 182 -0.97 12.76 8.96
N ARG A 183 -0.26 13.33 9.94
CA ARG A 183 -0.01 14.77 10.06
C ARG A 183 1.04 15.32 9.08
N ASN A 184 1.99 14.49 8.65
CA ASN A 184 3.06 14.86 7.72
C ASN A 184 2.76 14.36 6.29
N ALA A 185 1.54 14.57 5.80
CA ALA A 185 1.15 14.23 4.44
C ALA A 185 1.26 15.45 3.53
N ASN A 186 1.65 15.24 2.26
CA ASN A 186 1.71 16.31 1.29
C ASN A 186 0.30 16.97 1.14
N PRO A 187 0.18 18.30 1.30
CA PRO A 187 -1.11 18.99 1.21
C PRO A 187 -1.87 18.75 -0.09
N ASP A 188 -1.17 18.58 -1.21
CA ASP A 188 -1.81 18.33 -2.50
C ASP A 188 -2.34 16.90 -2.60
N MET A 189 -1.67 15.92 -2.00
CA MET A 189 -2.21 14.58 -1.83
C MET A 189 -3.49 14.60 -1.00
N VAL A 190 -3.51 15.34 0.12
CA VAL A 190 -4.71 15.49 0.97
C VAL A 190 -5.89 16.08 0.18
N LYS A 191 -5.65 17.14 -0.60
CA LYS A 191 -6.69 17.75 -1.44
C LYS A 191 -7.19 16.79 -2.52
N GLN A 192 -6.28 16.10 -3.21
CA GLN A 192 -6.60 15.21 -4.33
C GLN A 192 -7.54 14.08 -3.89
N ILE A 193 -7.27 13.48 -2.72
CA ILE A 193 -7.99 12.28 -2.27
C ILE A 193 -9.22 12.58 -1.42
N LYS A 194 -9.48 13.85 -1.08
CA LYS A 194 -10.53 14.24 -0.14
C LYS A 194 -11.90 13.71 -0.55
N GLU A 195 -12.22 13.81 -1.85
CA GLU A 195 -13.52 13.45 -2.43
C GLU A 195 -13.57 11.98 -2.90
N PHE A 196 -12.52 11.19 -2.68
CA PHE A 196 -12.55 9.77 -3.02
C PHE A 196 -13.57 9.05 -2.15
N SER A 197 -14.47 8.31 -2.78
CA SER A 197 -15.32 7.37 -2.07
C SER A 197 -14.51 6.20 -1.52
N PHE A 198 -15.12 5.41 -0.64
CA PHE A 198 -14.48 4.19 -0.12
C PHE A 198 -14.15 3.19 -1.24
N LEU A 199 -15.01 3.11 -2.27
CA LEU A 199 -14.77 2.27 -3.44
C LEU A 199 -13.60 2.81 -4.26
N ASP A 200 -13.51 4.13 -4.48
CA ASP A 200 -12.40 4.74 -5.23
C ASP A 200 -11.06 4.47 -4.54
N MET A 201 -11.00 4.69 -3.22
CA MET A 201 -9.81 4.44 -2.40
C MET A 201 -9.38 2.97 -2.49
N LYS A 202 -10.31 2.03 -2.28
CA LYS A 202 -10.00 0.61 -2.35
C LYS A 202 -9.54 0.21 -3.76
N SER A 203 -10.25 0.66 -4.78
CA SER A 203 -9.95 0.34 -6.19
C SER A 203 -8.58 0.85 -6.63
N VAL A 204 -8.25 2.11 -6.33
CA VAL A 204 -6.95 2.68 -6.71
C VAL A 204 -5.79 2.05 -5.93
N THR A 205 -5.99 1.69 -4.66
CA THR A 205 -4.95 1.06 -3.83
C THR A 205 -4.75 -0.42 -4.18
N ASP A 206 -5.79 -1.13 -4.62
CA ASP A 206 -5.68 -2.50 -5.15
C ASP A 206 -4.93 -2.50 -6.48
N TYR A 207 -5.29 -1.59 -7.39
CA TYR A 207 -4.56 -1.41 -8.65
C TYR A 207 -3.08 -1.09 -8.41
N ALA A 208 -2.77 -0.11 -7.56
CA ALA A 208 -1.39 0.28 -7.26
C ALA A 208 -0.60 -0.80 -6.50
N GLY A 209 -1.25 -1.58 -5.64
CA GLY A 209 -0.62 -2.67 -4.90
C GLY A 209 -0.16 -3.86 -5.77
N ARG A 210 -0.48 -3.84 -7.07
CA ARG A 210 -0.07 -4.82 -8.07
C ARG A 210 1.17 -4.41 -8.86
N PHE A 211 1.70 -3.21 -8.61
CA PHE A 211 2.94 -2.79 -9.24
C PHE A 211 4.10 -3.57 -8.64
N GLU A 212 4.89 -4.17 -9.52
CA GLU A 212 6.17 -4.77 -9.17
C GLU A 212 7.23 -3.68 -9.18
N MET A 213 8.11 -3.68 -8.17
CA MET A 213 9.29 -2.82 -8.25
C MET A 213 10.25 -3.36 -9.30
N GLN A 214 10.90 -2.45 -10.00
CA GLN A 214 11.89 -2.72 -11.03
C GLN A 214 13.28 -2.25 -10.59
N GLU A 215 14.31 -2.84 -11.18
CA GLU A 215 15.69 -2.37 -10.98
C GLU A 215 15.80 -0.89 -11.38
N GLY A 216 16.25 -0.05 -10.45
CA GLY A 216 16.27 1.41 -10.61
C GLY A 216 15.24 2.17 -9.78
N ASP A 217 14.13 1.53 -9.36
CA ASP A 217 13.13 2.17 -8.48
C ASP A 217 13.68 2.48 -7.08
N TRP A 218 14.68 1.72 -6.64
CA TRP A 218 15.35 1.82 -5.34
C TRP A 218 16.84 2.13 -5.45
N ALA A 219 17.31 2.68 -6.59
CA ALA A 219 18.74 2.90 -6.86
C ALA A 219 19.51 3.36 -5.60
N GLU A 220 20.66 2.72 -5.37
CA GLU A 220 21.45 2.86 -4.14
C GLU A 220 21.56 4.33 -3.73
N VAL A 221 21.08 4.60 -2.51
CA VAL A 221 21.29 5.89 -1.87
C VAL A 221 22.77 5.92 -1.46
N GLY A 222 23.60 6.54 -2.29
CA GLY A 222 25.06 6.51 -2.16
C GLY A 222 25.67 5.88 -3.40
N GLY A 223 25.73 6.65 -4.48
CA GLY A 223 26.53 6.27 -5.64
C GLY A 223 27.98 6.57 -5.34
N GLU A 224 28.77 5.54 -5.01
CA GLU A 224 30.23 5.54 -5.09
C GLU A 224 30.94 6.82 -4.61
N ASP A 225 30.57 7.36 -3.46
CA ASP A 225 31.53 7.93 -2.54
C ASP A 225 32.09 6.76 -1.71
N GLU A 226 33.29 6.29 -2.05
CA GLU A 226 34.07 5.33 -1.22
C GLU A 226 34.36 5.88 0.20
N GLU A 227 34.01 7.14 0.47
CA GLU A 227 33.93 7.72 1.80
C GLU A 227 32.53 7.44 2.36
N GLY A 228 32.40 6.31 3.06
CA GLY A 228 31.26 6.10 3.95
C GLY A 228 31.05 7.33 4.84
N TRP A 229 29.83 7.51 5.36
CA TRP A 229 29.45 8.65 6.21
C TRP A 229 30.57 8.97 7.20
N ASP A 230 31.38 9.98 6.89
CA ASP A 230 32.38 10.50 7.81
C ASP A 230 31.58 11.27 8.85
N LEU A 231 31.08 10.52 9.84
CA LEU A 231 30.77 11.08 11.14
C LEU A 231 32.11 11.49 11.72
N GLY A 232 32.66 12.58 11.17
CA GLY A 232 33.88 13.16 11.66
C GLY A 232 33.73 13.28 13.17
N GLU A 233 34.62 12.63 13.90
CA GLU A 233 34.84 12.93 15.31
C GLU A 233 35.40 14.35 15.35
N GLU A 234 34.57 15.35 15.06
CA GLU A 234 34.75 16.65 15.68
C GLU A 234 34.48 16.39 17.16
N GLU A 235 35.56 16.26 17.93
CA GLU A 235 35.51 16.44 19.38
C GLU A 235 34.79 17.78 19.61
N GLU A 236 33.49 17.72 19.89
CA GLU A 236 32.75 18.87 20.40
C GLU A 236 33.43 19.24 21.71
N ASP A 237 34.22 20.31 21.68
CA ASP A 237 34.68 20.98 22.89
C ASP A 237 33.43 21.24 23.76
N ASP A 238 33.46 20.80 25.03
CA ASP A 238 32.39 20.87 26.05
C ASP A 238 31.82 22.29 26.31
N GLU A 239 32.25 23.30 25.55
CA GLU A 239 31.83 24.69 25.68
C GLU A 239 30.50 25.00 24.99
N ASP A 240 30.05 24.23 23.99
CA ASP A 240 28.81 24.51 23.23
C ASP A 240 27.56 23.77 23.72
N ILE A 241 27.65 22.92 24.75
CA ILE A 241 26.47 22.32 25.38
C ILE A 241 25.69 23.41 26.12
N PRO A 242 24.41 23.68 25.75
CA PRO A 242 23.57 24.64 26.44
C PRO A 242 23.50 24.33 27.95
N ALA A 243 23.69 25.34 28.79
CA ALA A 243 23.84 25.17 30.25
C ALA A 243 22.69 24.43 30.97
N HIS A 244 21.55 24.21 30.30
CA HIS A 244 20.40 23.48 30.83
C HIS A 244 20.42 21.96 30.54
N LEU A 245 21.44 21.49 29.82
CA LEU A 245 21.71 20.07 29.52
C LEU A 245 22.99 19.57 30.20
N ARG A 246 23.61 20.41 31.05
CA ARG A 246 24.75 20.06 31.89
C ARG A 246 24.22 19.58 33.25
N ASP A 247 24.04 18.27 33.40
CA ASP A 247 23.74 17.59 34.67
C ASP A 247 24.93 16.75 35.14
#